data_AF-A0A0U0S684-F1
#
_entry.id   AF-A0A0U0S684-F1
#
_cell.length_a   1.000
_cell.length_b   1.000
_cell.length_c   1.000
_cell.angle_alpha   90.00
_cell.angle_beta   90.00
_cell.angle_gamma   90.00
#
_symmetry.space_group_name_H-M   'P 1'
#
loop_
_entity.id
_entity.type
_entity.pdbx_description
1 polymer ?
#
loop_
_entity_poly.entity_id
_entity_poly.type
_entity_poly.pdbx_seq_one_letter_code
_entity_poly.pdbx_strand_id
1 'polypeptide(L)'
;MWRNTVVRDFVEWLRTRNQRYESGALRQAGFYGLDLYSLHRSIQEVISYLDKVDPRAAARARARYACFDHACADDGQAYGFAAAFGAGPSCEREAVEQLVDVQRNALAYARQDGLLAEDELFYAQQNAQTVRDAEVYYRAMFSGRVTSWNLRDQHMAQTLGSLLTHLDRHLDAPPARIVVWAHNSHVGDARATEVWADGQLTLGQIVRERYGDESRSIGFSTYTGTVTAASEWGGIAQRKAVRPALHGSVEELFHQTADSFLVSARLSRDAEAPLDVVRLGRAIGVVYLPATERQSHYLHVRPADQFDAMIHIDQTRALEPLEVTSRWIAGENPETYPTGL
;
A
#
# COMPACT_ATOMS: atom_id res chain seq x y z
N MET A 1 -7.30 8.41 4.28
CA MET A 1 -6.57 7.51 5.21
C MET A 1 -5.21 8.07 5.63
N TRP A 2 -4.26 8.31 4.71
CA TRP A 2 -2.91 8.77 5.07
C TRP A 2 -2.77 10.27 5.44
N ARG A 3 -3.80 11.09 5.19
CA ARG A 3 -3.88 12.48 5.66
C ARG A 3 -4.37 12.51 7.12
N ASN A 4 -3.48 12.19 8.05
CA ASN A 4 -3.77 12.13 9.48
C ASN A 4 -2.61 12.71 10.32
N THR A 5 -2.87 12.95 11.60
CA THR A 5 -1.91 13.56 12.53
C THR A 5 -0.64 12.73 12.71
N VAL A 6 -0.76 11.39 12.81
CA VAL A 6 0.40 10.49 12.99
C VAL A 6 1.36 10.55 11.80
N VAL A 7 0.82 10.58 10.57
CA VAL A 7 1.64 10.68 9.36
C VAL A 7 2.28 12.05 9.23
N ARG A 8 1.55 13.14 9.57
CA ARG A 8 2.14 14.49 9.64
C ARG A 8 3.32 14.51 10.59
N ASP A 9 3.13 14.01 11.81
CA ASP A 9 4.17 14.02 12.86
C ASP A 9 5.37 13.16 12.45
N PHE A 10 5.14 12.02 11.78
CA PHE A 10 6.21 11.20 11.22
C PHE A 10 7.01 11.92 10.13
N VAL A 11 6.35 12.60 9.19
CA VAL A 11 7.03 13.35 8.12
C VAL A 11 7.80 14.55 8.68
N GLU A 12 7.25 15.25 9.66
CA GLU A 12 7.94 16.34 10.37
C GLU A 12 9.18 15.84 11.12
N TRP A 13 9.07 14.70 11.80
CA TRP A 13 10.20 14.03 12.43
C TRP A 13 11.25 13.61 11.40
N LEU A 14 10.84 13.01 10.29
CA LEU A 14 11.73 12.55 9.22
C LEU A 14 12.50 13.72 8.59
N ARG A 15 11.82 14.84 8.34
CA ARG A 15 12.45 16.08 7.89
C ARG A 15 13.49 16.58 8.89
N THR A 16 13.13 16.66 10.16
CA THR A 16 14.04 17.12 11.23
C THR A 16 15.25 16.20 11.37
N ARG A 17 15.03 14.89 11.25
CA ARG A 17 16.09 13.88 11.22
C ARG A 17 17.03 14.14 10.03
N ASN A 18 16.50 14.24 8.81
CA ASN A 18 17.31 14.40 7.61
C ASN A 18 18.14 15.70 7.62
N GLN A 19 17.60 16.80 8.13
CA GLN A 19 18.35 18.06 8.28
C GLN A 19 19.57 17.93 9.20
N ARG A 20 19.51 17.09 10.23
CA ARG A 20 20.69 16.84 11.09
C ARG A 20 21.78 16.07 10.36
N TYR A 21 21.41 15.19 9.44
CA TYR A 21 22.35 14.40 8.65
C TYR A 21 22.91 15.13 7.42
N GLU A 22 22.33 16.26 6.99
CA GLU A 22 22.90 17.12 5.94
C GLU A 22 24.32 17.62 6.29
N SER A 23 24.66 17.66 7.58
CA SER A 23 25.98 18.04 8.07
C SER A 23 26.99 16.88 8.20
N GLY A 24 26.57 15.64 7.92
CA GLY A 24 27.38 14.43 8.09
C GLY A 24 27.46 13.56 6.83
N ALA A 25 28.34 12.55 6.84
CA ALA A 25 28.57 11.64 5.72
C ALA A 25 27.50 10.52 5.55
N LEU A 26 26.35 10.63 6.23
CA LEU A 26 25.32 9.58 6.23
C LEU A 26 24.16 9.92 5.29
N ARG A 27 23.66 8.92 4.57
CA ARG A 27 22.54 9.05 3.63
C ARG A 27 21.24 9.47 4.33
N GLN A 28 20.52 10.40 3.73
CA GLN A 28 19.16 10.77 4.15
C GLN A 28 18.18 9.60 3.98
N ALA A 29 17.16 9.56 4.82
CA ALA A 29 16.08 8.59 4.69
C ALA A 29 14.99 9.14 3.74
N GLY A 30 14.64 8.38 2.71
CA GLY A 30 13.56 8.72 1.78
C GLY A 30 12.19 8.20 2.22
N PHE A 31 11.13 8.76 1.65
CA PHE A 31 9.75 8.34 1.86
C PHE A 31 9.07 8.13 0.50
N TYR A 32 8.75 6.87 0.19
CA TYR A 32 8.35 6.45 -1.16
C TYR A 32 6.97 5.79 -1.14
N GLY A 33 6.19 5.99 -2.21
CA GLY A 33 4.95 5.28 -2.46
C GLY A 33 5.21 3.99 -3.23
N LEU A 34 4.47 2.92 -2.91
CA LEU A 34 4.56 1.62 -3.59
C LEU A 34 3.31 1.29 -4.43
N ASP A 35 2.21 1.99 -4.20
CA ASP A 35 0.87 1.65 -4.69
C ASP A 35 0.56 2.27 -6.06
N LEU A 36 -0.46 1.75 -6.74
CA LEU A 36 -0.77 2.08 -8.15
C LEU A 36 -1.99 2.98 -8.35
N TYR A 37 -2.59 3.50 -7.28
CA TYR A 37 -3.82 4.31 -7.36
C TYR A 37 -3.63 5.74 -7.88
N SER A 38 -2.39 6.18 -8.13
CA SER A 38 -2.06 7.54 -8.53
C SER A 38 -2.00 7.76 -10.05
N LEU A 39 -2.78 7.04 -10.85
CA LEU A 39 -2.73 7.05 -12.33
C LEU A 39 -2.57 8.45 -12.94
N HIS A 40 -3.55 9.34 -12.71
CA HIS A 40 -3.54 10.69 -13.29
C HIS A 40 -2.37 11.54 -12.79
N ARG A 41 -2.02 11.44 -11.50
CA ARG A 41 -0.85 12.15 -10.95
C ARG A 41 0.44 11.65 -11.61
N SER A 42 0.60 10.35 -11.76
CA SER A 42 1.77 9.74 -12.40
C SER A 42 1.89 10.15 -13.87
N ILE A 43 0.78 10.28 -14.60
CA ILE A 43 0.75 10.87 -15.95
C ILE A 43 1.34 12.29 -15.94
N GLN A 44 0.90 13.14 -15.02
CA GLN A 44 1.36 14.54 -14.93
C GLN A 44 2.84 14.64 -14.56
N GLU A 45 3.34 13.78 -13.67
CA GLU A 45 4.77 13.73 -13.32
C GLU A 45 5.64 13.36 -14.53
N VAL A 46 5.22 12.37 -15.34
CA VAL A 46 5.93 12.00 -16.57
C VAL A 46 5.96 13.17 -17.56
N ILE A 47 4.82 13.83 -17.80
CA ILE A 47 4.74 14.96 -18.72
C ILE A 47 5.61 16.12 -18.23
N SER A 48 5.54 16.45 -16.93
CA SER A 48 6.27 17.56 -16.32
C SER A 48 7.78 17.34 -16.37
N TYR A 49 8.24 16.10 -16.19
CA TYR A 49 9.65 15.75 -16.39
C TYR A 49 10.07 15.93 -17.85
N LEU A 50 9.30 15.39 -18.79
CA LEU A 50 9.61 15.49 -20.22
C LEU A 50 9.59 16.94 -20.72
N ASP A 51 8.73 17.81 -20.20
CA ASP A 51 8.73 19.23 -20.57
C ASP A 51 10.08 19.92 -20.29
N LYS A 52 10.80 19.47 -19.26
CA LYS A 52 12.12 20.01 -18.92
C LYS A 52 13.22 19.43 -19.82
N VAL A 53 13.19 18.12 -20.10
CA VAL A 53 14.32 17.42 -20.74
C VAL A 53 14.15 17.17 -22.24
N ASP A 54 12.92 16.96 -22.72
CA ASP A 54 12.59 16.79 -24.14
C ASP A 54 11.14 17.22 -24.41
N PRO A 55 10.90 18.51 -24.74
CA PRO A 55 9.57 19.03 -25.04
C PRO A 55 8.85 18.31 -26.20
N ARG A 56 9.60 17.72 -27.15
CA ARG A 56 9.00 16.95 -28.25
C ARG A 56 8.49 15.61 -27.73
N ALA A 57 9.22 14.96 -26.82
CA ALA A 57 8.73 13.77 -26.13
C ALA A 57 7.54 14.09 -25.23
N ALA A 58 7.53 15.25 -24.56
CA ALA A 58 6.39 15.69 -23.75
C ALA A 58 5.11 15.86 -24.59
N ALA A 59 5.21 16.41 -25.80
CA ALA A 59 4.08 16.52 -26.71
C ALA A 59 3.53 15.14 -27.13
N ARG A 60 4.41 14.16 -27.39
CA ARG A 60 3.99 12.77 -27.67
C ARG A 60 3.33 12.12 -26.46
N ALA A 61 3.87 12.35 -25.26
CA ALA A 61 3.32 11.82 -24.01
C ALA A 61 1.90 12.34 -23.75
N ARG A 62 1.66 13.65 -23.94
CA ARG A 62 0.31 14.24 -23.86
C ARG A 62 -0.66 13.59 -24.85
N ALA A 63 -0.24 13.41 -26.10
CA ALA A 63 -1.09 12.78 -27.12
C ALA A 63 -1.44 11.32 -26.78
N ARG A 64 -0.50 10.55 -26.22
CA ARG A 64 -0.74 9.17 -25.78
C ARG A 64 -1.66 9.12 -24.55
N TYR A 65 -1.39 9.97 -23.55
CA TYR A 65 -2.16 9.97 -22.31
C TYR A 65 -3.54 10.62 -22.41
N ALA A 66 -3.83 11.38 -23.48
CA ALA A 66 -5.15 11.93 -23.75
C ALA A 66 -6.28 10.87 -23.81
N CYS A 67 -5.93 9.61 -24.05
CA CYS A 67 -6.88 8.49 -23.95
C CYS A 67 -7.54 8.38 -22.57
N PHE A 68 -6.82 8.73 -21.50
CA PHE A 68 -7.34 8.70 -20.12
C PHE A 68 -8.28 9.87 -19.79
N ASP A 69 -8.20 10.99 -20.54
CA ASP A 69 -8.98 12.21 -20.29
C ASP A 69 -10.50 12.03 -20.52
N HIS A 70 -10.90 10.92 -21.15
CA HIS A 70 -12.31 10.56 -21.34
C HIS A 70 -12.95 10.03 -20.05
N ALA A 71 -12.15 9.60 -19.07
CA ALA A 71 -12.60 9.28 -17.72
C ALA A 71 -12.52 10.55 -16.86
N CYS A 72 -13.42 10.71 -15.89
CA CYS A 72 -13.43 11.88 -15.01
C CYS A 72 -12.03 12.09 -14.38
N ALA A 73 -11.54 13.33 -14.40
CA ALA A 73 -10.21 13.73 -13.94
C ALA A 73 -10.03 13.53 -12.43
N ASP A 74 -9.77 12.28 -12.04
CA ASP A 74 -9.26 11.75 -10.77
C ASP A 74 -9.74 10.32 -10.52
N ASP A 75 -10.62 9.79 -11.37
CA ASP A 75 -11.24 8.48 -11.13
C ASP A 75 -10.68 7.40 -12.06
N GLY A 76 -9.58 6.78 -11.64
CA GLY A 76 -9.07 5.58 -12.30
C GLY A 76 -10.08 4.41 -12.31
N GLN A 77 -11.05 4.39 -11.38
CA GLN A 77 -12.13 3.39 -11.39
C GLN A 77 -13.17 3.69 -12.45
N ALA A 78 -13.45 4.97 -12.72
CA ALA A 78 -14.30 5.35 -13.86
C ALA A 78 -13.68 4.90 -15.19
N TYR A 79 -12.36 5.04 -15.36
CA TYR A 79 -11.64 4.45 -16.49
C TYR A 79 -11.83 2.93 -16.52
N GLY A 80 -11.53 2.25 -15.41
CA GLY A 80 -11.63 0.80 -15.32
C GLY A 80 -13.03 0.28 -15.64
N PHE A 81 -14.07 0.97 -15.18
CA PHE A 81 -15.46 0.63 -15.42
C PHE A 81 -15.78 0.75 -16.92
N ALA A 82 -15.42 1.88 -17.54
CA ALA A 82 -15.63 2.08 -18.97
C ALA A 82 -14.88 1.04 -19.83
N ALA A 83 -13.61 0.77 -19.49
CA ALA A 83 -12.76 -0.19 -20.20
C ALA A 83 -13.24 -1.64 -20.08
N ALA A 84 -13.69 -2.05 -18.89
CA ALA A 84 -14.10 -3.43 -18.64
C ALA A 84 -15.45 -3.80 -19.29
N PHE A 85 -16.36 -2.84 -19.42
CA PHE A 85 -17.69 -3.06 -20.02
C PHE A 85 -17.76 -2.63 -21.49
N GLY A 86 -16.62 -2.40 -22.15
CA GLY A 86 -16.53 -2.10 -23.58
C GLY A 86 -17.07 -0.71 -23.97
N ALA A 87 -17.19 0.20 -23.00
CA ALA A 87 -17.68 1.56 -23.19
C ALA A 87 -16.58 2.58 -23.55
N GLY A 88 -15.37 2.12 -23.90
CA GLY A 88 -14.26 2.96 -24.35
C GLY A 88 -13.07 2.14 -24.88
N PRO A 89 -12.13 2.77 -25.62
CA PRO A 89 -10.90 2.10 -26.04
C PRO A 89 -10.00 1.80 -24.84
N SER A 90 -9.28 0.67 -24.88
CA SER A 90 -8.21 0.41 -23.91
C SER A 90 -7.04 1.34 -24.18
N CYS A 91 -6.58 2.08 -23.17
CA CYS A 91 -5.37 2.91 -23.27
C CYS A 91 -4.07 2.12 -23.07
N GLU A 92 -4.15 0.77 -23.09
CA GLU A 92 -3.04 -0.16 -22.88
C GLU A 92 -1.88 0.12 -23.83
N ARG A 93 -2.17 0.26 -25.14
CA ARG A 93 -1.16 0.46 -26.16
C ARG A 93 -0.42 1.78 -25.92
N GLU A 94 -1.15 2.85 -25.66
CA GLU A 94 -0.64 4.19 -25.41
C GLU A 94 0.26 4.22 -24.16
N ALA A 95 -0.17 3.55 -23.08
CA ALA A 95 0.60 3.45 -21.84
C ALA A 95 1.90 2.65 -22.03
N VAL A 96 1.84 1.51 -22.74
CA VAL A 96 3.02 0.69 -23.05
C VAL A 96 3.99 1.44 -23.97
N GLU A 97 3.49 2.07 -25.04
CA GLU A 97 4.32 2.86 -25.95
C GLU A 97 5.03 4.01 -25.23
N GLN A 98 4.35 4.67 -24.29
CA GLN A 98 4.93 5.75 -23.52
C GLN A 98 6.03 5.25 -22.57
N LEU A 99 5.81 4.13 -21.86
CA LEU A 99 6.84 3.51 -21.03
C LEU A 99 8.08 3.13 -21.84
N VAL A 100 7.87 2.50 -23.00
CA VAL A 100 8.97 2.11 -23.91
C VAL A 100 9.73 3.34 -24.42
N ASP A 101 9.05 4.44 -24.74
CA ASP A 101 9.69 5.69 -25.19
C ASP A 101 10.59 6.30 -24.09
N VAL A 102 10.12 6.35 -22.85
CA VAL A 102 10.93 6.84 -21.70
C VAL A 102 12.13 5.93 -21.46
N GLN A 103 11.96 4.60 -21.50
CA GLN A 103 13.05 3.65 -21.30
C GLN A 103 14.11 3.71 -22.40
N ARG A 104 13.69 3.83 -23.68
CA ARG A 104 14.64 3.91 -24.81
C ARG A 104 15.50 5.17 -24.76
N ASN A 105 14.95 6.28 -24.29
CA ASN A 105 15.66 7.55 -24.22
C ASN A 105 16.35 7.78 -22.86
N ALA A 106 16.25 6.85 -21.92
CA ALA A 106 16.80 6.96 -20.57
C ALA A 106 18.28 7.35 -20.54
N LEU A 107 19.11 6.72 -21.38
CA LEU A 107 20.54 7.03 -21.46
C LEU A 107 20.82 8.43 -22.00
N ALA A 108 19.95 8.96 -22.87
CA ALA A 108 20.08 10.31 -23.41
C ALA A 108 19.70 11.35 -22.34
N TYR A 109 18.63 11.10 -21.58
CA TYR A 109 18.18 11.97 -20.50
C TYR A 109 19.14 11.96 -19.30
N ALA A 110 19.68 10.80 -18.91
CA ALA A 110 20.62 10.68 -17.80
C ALA A 110 21.95 11.43 -18.03
N ARG A 111 22.33 11.63 -19.30
CA ARG A 111 23.59 12.32 -19.65
C ARG A 111 23.53 13.83 -19.49
N GLN A 112 22.36 14.40 -19.24
CA GLN A 112 22.19 15.85 -19.30
C GLN A 112 22.55 16.59 -18.00
N ASP A 113 22.45 16.01 -16.78
CA ASP A 113 22.63 16.79 -15.53
C ASP A 113 23.01 16.00 -14.24
N GLY A 114 24.02 15.12 -14.29
CA GLY A 114 24.64 14.53 -13.08
C GLY A 114 23.70 13.67 -12.20
N LEU A 115 23.98 13.57 -10.89
CA LEU A 115 23.26 12.69 -9.94
C LEU A 115 21.78 13.09 -9.74
N LEU A 116 21.45 14.39 -9.76
CA LEU A 116 20.07 14.87 -9.66
C LEU A 116 19.24 14.45 -10.87
N ALA A 117 19.84 14.41 -12.06
CA ALA A 117 19.17 13.93 -13.27
C ALA A 117 18.90 12.42 -13.24
N GLU A 118 19.68 11.63 -12.49
CA GLU A 118 19.43 10.19 -12.33
C GLU A 118 18.18 9.93 -11.48
N ASP A 119 18.04 10.60 -10.33
CA ASP A 119 16.87 10.48 -9.46
C ASP A 119 15.60 10.96 -10.19
N GLU A 120 15.65 12.10 -10.88
CA GLU A 120 14.51 12.60 -11.65
C GLU A 120 14.11 11.66 -12.78
N LEU A 121 15.09 11.06 -13.48
CA LEU A 121 14.82 10.04 -14.50
C LEU A 121 14.19 8.79 -13.90
N PHE A 122 14.71 8.32 -12.75
CA PHE A 122 14.14 7.17 -12.05
C PHE A 122 12.67 7.44 -11.66
N TYR A 123 12.36 8.63 -11.14
CA TYR A 123 10.98 9.02 -10.82
C TYR A 123 10.08 9.03 -12.05
N ALA A 124 10.55 9.57 -13.17
CA ALA A 124 9.78 9.56 -14.42
C ALA A 124 9.54 8.12 -14.93
N GLN A 125 10.54 7.25 -14.86
CA GLN A 125 10.42 5.85 -15.24
C GLN A 125 9.44 5.09 -14.35
N GLN A 126 9.53 5.26 -13.03
CA GLN A 126 8.60 4.62 -12.09
C GLN A 126 7.18 5.11 -12.29
N ASN A 127 6.97 6.41 -12.49
CA ASN A 127 5.63 6.92 -12.80
C ASN A 127 5.08 6.37 -14.12
N ALA A 128 5.91 6.26 -15.17
CA ALA A 128 5.47 5.65 -16.43
C ALA A 128 5.11 4.15 -16.25
N GLN A 129 5.86 3.43 -15.41
CA GLN A 129 5.55 2.04 -15.04
C GLN A 129 4.22 1.96 -14.27
N THR A 130 4.01 2.82 -13.27
CA THR A 130 2.75 2.92 -12.52
C THR A 130 1.57 3.18 -13.44
N VAL A 131 1.69 4.07 -14.43
CA VAL A 131 0.61 4.32 -15.40
C VAL A 131 0.25 3.06 -16.18
N ARG A 132 1.26 2.32 -16.67
CA ARG A 132 1.03 1.06 -17.38
C ARG A 132 0.35 0.01 -16.48
N ASP A 133 0.84 -0.15 -15.25
CA ASP A 133 0.30 -1.17 -14.34
C ASP A 133 -1.09 -0.80 -13.83
N ALA A 134 -1.33 0.48 -13.58
CA ALA A 134 -2.63 1.00 -13.20
C ALA A 134 -3.67 0.80 -14.31
N GLU A 135 -3.31 1.00 -15.59
CA GLU A 135 -4.19 0.71 -16.72
C GLU A 135 -4.69 -0.75 -16.67
N VAL A 136 -3.77 -1.69 -16.57
CA VAL A 136 -4.09 -3.13 -16.54
C VAL A 136 -4.88 -3.48 -15.29
N TYR A 137 -4.50 -2.92 -14.14
CA TYR A 137 -5.19 -3.11 -12.87
C TYR A 137 -6.65 -2.65 -12.95
N TYR A 138 -6.90 -1.41 -13.41
CA TYR A 138 -8.25 -0.86 -13.43
C TYR A 138 -9.15 -1.58 -14.43
N ARG A 139 -8.61 -2.03 -15.56
CA ARG A 139 -9.33 -2.88 -16.51
C ARG A 139 -9.67 -4.26 -15.92
N ALA A 140 -8.75 -4.87 -15.18
CA ALA A 140 -8.96 -6.16 -14.52
C ALA A 140 -9.84 -6.09 -13.27
N MET A 141 -9.98 -4.91 -12.66
CA MET A 141 -10.75 -4.69 -11.42
C MET A 141 -12.20 -5.17 -11.53
N PHE A 142 -12.79 -5.13 -12.73
CA PHE A 142 -14.18 -5.51 -12.97
C PHE A 142 -14.35 -6.92 -13.56
N SER A 143 -13.25 -7.63 -13.86
CA SER A 143 -13.29 -9.00 -14.40
C SER A 143 -12.96 -10.09 -13.37
N GLY A 144 -12.24 -9.76 -12.29
CA GLY A 144 -11.98 -10.71 -11.20
C GLY A 144 -11.22 -10.13 -10.00
N ARG A 145 -11.69 -10.45 -8.78
CA ARG A 145 -11.10 -9.98 -7.51
C ARG A 145 -9.67 -10.49 -7.30
N VAL A 146 -9.40 -11.77 -7.56
CA VAL A 146 -8.06 -12.36 -7.36
C VAL A 146 -7.05 -11.79 -8.36
N THR A 147 -7.45 -11.61 -9.61
CA THR A 147 -6.60 -11.05 -10.66
C THR A 147 -6.14 -9.63 -10.33
N SER A 148 -7.08 -8.74 -9.95
CA SER A 148 -6.75 -7.36 -9.59
C SER A 148 -5.93 -7.26 -8.30
N TRP A 149 -6.19 -8.12 -7.31
CA TRP A 149 -5.37 -8.22 -6.10
C TRP A 149 -3.91 -8.56 -6.44
N ASN A 150 -3.70 -9.63 -7.20
CA ASN A 150 -2.36 -10.11 -7.55
C ASN A 150 -1.59 -9.07 -8.38
N LEU A 151 -2.25 -8.38 -9.31
CA LEU A 151 -1.63 -7.30 -10.09
C LEU A 151 -1.10 -6.17 -9.19
N ARG A 152 -1.84 -5.81 -8.14
CA ARG A 152 -1.46 -4.75 -7.20
C ARG A 152 -0.26 -5.15 -6.34
N ASP A 153 -0.28 -6.34 -5.76
CA ASP A 153 0.86 -6.83 -4.96
C ASP A 153 2.12 -7.08 -5.82
N GLN A 154 1.96 -7.53 -7.07
CA GLN A 154 3.07 -7.64 -8.02
C GLN A 154 3.67 -6.28 -8.37
N HIS A 155 2.85 -5.26 -8.62
CA HIS A 155 3.31 -3.90 -8.84
C HIS A 155 4.11 -3.39 -7.64
N MET A 156 3.58 -3.51 -6.41
CA MET A 156 4.31 -3.10 -5.20
C MET A 156 5.66 -3.80 -5.07
N ALA A 157 5.73 -5.10 -5.40
CA ALA A 157 6.99 -5.85 -5.37
C ALA A 157 7.97 -5.42 -6.46
N GLN A 158 7.49 -5.07 -7.66
CA GLN A 158 8.31 -4.52 -8.75
C GLN A 158 8.86 -3.14 -8.39
N THR A 159 8.03 -2.26 -7.83
CA THR A 159 8.44 -0.93 -7.37
C THR A 159 9.47 -1.05 -6.25
N LEU A 160 9.27 -1.96 -5.29
CA LEU A 160 10.24 -2.23 -4.23
C LEU A 160 11.60 -2.70 -4.77
N GLY A 161 11.61 -3.66 -5.71
CA GLY A 161 12.85 -4.14 -6.32
C GLY A 161 13.56 -3.06 -7.15
N SER A 162 12.80 -2.23 -7.87
CA SER A 162 13.33 -1.12 -8.64
C SER A 162 13.93 -0.05 -7.73
N LEU A 163 13.28 0.25 -6.60
CA LEU A 163 13.77 1.17 -5.59
C LEU A 163 15.05 0.64 -4.94
N LEU A 164 15.08 -0.63 -4.53
CA LEU A 164 16.29 -1.23 -3.95
C LEU A 164 17.47 -1.13 -4.94
N THR A 165 17.24 -1.51 -6.19
CA THR A 165 18.26 -1.41 -7.25
C THR A 165 18.75 0.02 -7.43
N HIS A 166 17.84 1.00 -7.45
CA HIS A 166 18.21 2.41 -7.60
C HIS A 166 18.99 2.92 -6.38
N LEU A 167 18.57 2.56 -5.17
CA LEU A 167 19.25 2.97 -3.95
C LEU A 167 20.64 2.33 -3.81
N ASP A 168 20.83 1.08 -4.25
CA ASP A 168 22.09 0.34 -4.14
C ASP A 168 23.13 0.67 -5.22
N ARG A 169 22.80 1.50 -6.22
CA ARG A 169 23.73 1.89 -7.30
C ARG A 169 24.95 2.68 -6.82
N HIS A 170 24.86 3.33 -5.66
CA HIS A 170 25.96 4.13 -5.13
C HIS A 170 26.88 3.25 -4.27
N LEU A 171 27.96 2.75 -4.88
CA LEU A 171 28.93 1.83 -4.27
C LEU A 171 29.66 2.39 -3.04
N ASP A 172 29.66 3.73 -2.86
CA ASP A 172 30.29 4.40 -1.73
C ASP A 172 29.42 4.38 -0.45
N ALA A 173 28.21 3.84 -0.53
CA ALA A 173 27.27 3.74 0.59
C ALA A 173 27.02 2.28 1.00
N PRO A 174 26.71 2.02 2.28
CA PRO A 174 26.24 0.71 2.68
C PRO A 174 24.93 0.34 1.94
N PRO A 175 24.66 -0.96 1.72
CA PRO A 175 23.43 -1.42 1.08
C PRO A 175 22.18 -0.81 1.73
N ALA A 176 21.23 -0.42 0.89
CA ALA A 176 20.00 0.21 1.29
C ALA A 176 19.16 -0.75 2.14
N ARG A 177 18.56 -0.22 3.20
CA ARG A 177 17.59 -0.93 4.03
C ARG A 177 16.25 -0.25 3.88
N ILE A 178 15.23 -1.02 3.56
CA ILE A 178 13.87 -0.51 3.31
C ILE A 178 12.93 -1.07 4.38
N VAL A 179 12.12 -0.19 4.96
CA VAL A 179 10.98 -0.58 5.78
C VAL A 179 9.72 -0.43 4.92
N VAL A 180 9.06 -1.55 4.63
CA VAL A 180 7.78 -1.55 3.92
C VAL A 180 6.65 -1.41 4.93
N TRP A 181 6.00 -0.26 4.94
CA TRP A 181 4.81 -0.03 5.76
C TRP A 181 3.55 -0.25 4.92
N ALA A 182 2.90 -1.39 5.10
CA ALA A 182 1.62 -1.70 4.46
C ALA A 182 0.73 -2.54 5.38
N HIS A 183 -0.54 -2.70 5.01
CA HIS A 183 -1.50 -3.47 5.78
C HIS A 183 -1.07 -4.95 5.90
N ASN A 184 -1.46 -5.63 6.99
CA ASN A 184 -1.17 -7.05 7.24
C ASN A 184 -1.50 -7.96 6.04
N SER A 185 -2.57 -7.65 5.32
CA SER A 185 -2.98 -8.40 4.12
C SER A 185 -1.99 -8.32 2.96
N HIS A 186 -1.10 -7.32 2.95
CA HIS A 186 -0.04 -7.19 1.96
C HIS A 186 1.30 -7.70 2.49
N VAL A 187 1.66 -7.39 3.74
CA VAL A 187 2.99 -7.75 4.29
C VAL A 187 3.09 -9.17 4.86
N GLY A 188 1.96 -9.82 5.12
CA GLY A 188 1.90 -11.22 5.55
C GLY A 188 2.09 -12.18 4.37
N ASP A 189 2.66 -13.36 4.64
CA ASP A 189 2.81 -14.42 3.63
C ASP A 189 1.45 -15.08 3.33
N ALA A 190 0.98 -14.97 2.08
CA ALA A 190 -0.33 -15.48 1.68
C ALA A 190 -0.46 -16.99 1.92
N ARG A 191 0.64 -17.75 1.73
CA ARG A 191 0.66 -19.22 1.84
C ARG A 191 0.25 -19.73 3.23
N ALA A 192 0.36 -18.87 4.24
CA ALA A 192 -0.05 -19.13 5.62
C ALA A 192 -1.52 -18.81 5.90
N THR A 193 -2.32 -18.52 4.87
CA THR A 193 -3.70 -18.03 5.00
C THR A 193 -4.63 -18.76 4.04
N GLU A 194 -5.93 -18.77 4.33
CA GLU A 194 -6.91 -19.44 3.46
C GLU A 194 -7.01 -18.82 2.05
N VAL A 195 -6.67 -17.53 1.88
CA VAL A 195 -6.76 -16.85 0.58
C VAL A 195 -5.73 -17.35 -0.44
N TRP A 196 -4.69 -18.06 0.01
CA TRP A 196 -3.76 -18.75 -0.88
C TRP A 196 -4.45 -19.83 -1.72
N ALA A 197 -5.41 -20.55 -1.14
CA ALA A 197 -6.17 -21.56 -1.87
C ALA A 197 -7.00 -20.95 -3.01
N ASP A 198 -7.37 -19.68 -2.89
CA ASP A 198 -8.06 -18.90 -3.92
C ASP A 198 -7.09 -18.33 -4.98
N GLY A 199 -5.78 -18.60 -4.86
CA GLY A 199 -4.74 -18.11 -5.76
C GLY A 199 -4.31 -16.66 -5.49
N GLN A 200 -4.62 -16.09 -4.32
CA GLN A 200 -4.14 -14.76 -3.96
C GLN A 200 -2.65 -14.76 -3.63
N LEU A 201 -1.97 -13.71 -4.06
CA LEU A 201 -0.56 -13.43 -3.84
C LEU A 201 -0.44 -12.17 -2.98
N THR A 202 0.55 -12.14 -2.09
CA THR A 202 0.84 -10.96 -1.26
C THR A 202 2.26 -10.47 -1.46
N LEU A 203 2.49 -9.17 -1.25
CA LEU A 203 3.83 -8.57 -1.25
C LEU A 203 4.78 -9.31 -0.30
N GLY A 204 4.31 -9.67 0.90
CA GLY A 204 5.06 -10.41 1.90
C GLY A 204 5.53 -11.77 1.38
N GLN A 205 4.68 -12.50 0.68
CA GLN A 205 5.07 -13.76 0.02
C GLN A 205 6.16 -13.50 -1.04
N ILE A 206 5.95 -12.55 -1.96
CA ILE A 206 6.90 -12.27 -3.04
C ILE A 206 8.26 -11.85 -2.48
N VAL A 207 8.27 -11.00 -1.45
CA VAL A 207 9.48 -10.53 -0.78
C VAL A 207 10.20 -11.70 -0.11
N ARG A 208 9.48 -12.55 0.61
CA ARG A 208 10.09 -13.70 1.29
C ARG A 208 10.65 -14.73 0.31
N GLU A 209 9.97 -14.97 -0.81
CA GLU A 209 10.46 -15.87 -1.87
C GLU A 209 11.71 -15.33 -2.57
N ARG A 210 11.83 -13.99 -2.72
CA ARG A 210 12.99 -13.36 -3.38
C ARG A 210 14.20 -13.16 -2.47
N TYR A 211 13.97 -12.75 -1.22
CA TYR A 211 15.03 -12.29 -0.31
C TYR A 211 15.26 -13.24 0.88
N GLY A 212 14.39 -14.24 1.09
CA GLY A 212 14.54 -15.23 2.16
C GLY A 212 14.82 -14.60 3.52
N ASP A 213 15.94 -15.00 4.12
CA ASP A 213 16.39 -14.54 5.43
C ASP A 213 16.88 -13.08 5.48
N GLU A 214 16.97 -12.37 4.35
CA GLU A 214 17.25 -10.93 4.31
C GLU A 214 15.99 -10.08 4.54
N SER A 215 14.81 -10.72 4.61
CA SER A 215 13.53 -10.06 4.87
C SER A 215 12.89 -10.52 6.18
N ARG A 216 12.14 -9.63 6.85
CA ARG A 216 11.34 -9.95 8.03
C ARG A 216 9.97 -9.30 7.91
N SER A 217 8.92 -10.08 8.11
CA SER A 217 7.54 -9.59 8.14
C SER A 217 7.06 -9.44 9.58
N ILE A 218 6.55 -8.27 9.94
CA ILE A 218 6.01 -7.98 11.27
C ILE A 218 4.53 -7.62 11.13
N GLY A 219 3.65 -8.41 11.74
CA GLY A 219 2.21 -8.19 11.74
C GLY A 219 1.74 -7.39 12.96
N PHE A 220 0.58 -6.73 12.85
CA PHE A 220 -0.08 -6.06 13.97
C PHE A 220 -1.40 -6.72 14.33
N SER A 221 -1.82 -6.65 15.60
CA SER A 221 -3.11 -7.16 16.04
C SER A 221 -3.71 -6.25 17.11
N THR A 222 -5.04 -6.22 17.18
CA THR A 222 -5.80 -5.45 18.18
C THR A 222 -7.07 -6.18 18.57
N TYR A 223 -7.39 -6.18 19.86
CA TYR A 223 -8.57 -6.84 20.40
C TYR A 223 -9.82 -5.97 20.24
N THR A 224 -9.74 -4.69 20.58
CA THR A 224 -10.87 -3.75 20.52
C THR A 224 -10.41 -2.28 20.40
N GLY A 225 -11.33 -1.33 20.55
CA GLY A 225 -11.07 0.10 20.51
C GLY A 225 -11.78 0.80 19.36
N THR A 226 -11.11 1.74 18.71
CA THR A 226 -11.67 2.46 17.56
C THR A 226 -10.71 2.52 16.38
N VAL A 227 -11.25 2.62 15.17
CA VAL A 227 -10.52 2.78 13.90
C VAL A 227 -11.13 3.91 13.08
N THR A 228 -10.34 4.52 12.19
CA THR A 228 -10.88 5.38 11.14
C THR A 228 -11.07 4.54 9.88
N ALA A 229 -12.31 4.35 9.43
CA ALA A 229 -12.64 3.57 8.24
C ALA A 229 -13.95 4.05 7.60
N ALA A 230 -14.14 3.76 6.32
CA ALA A 230 -15.39 4.00 5.61
C ALA A 230 -16.36 2.80 5.71
N SER A 231 -17.61 2.98 5.29
CA SER A 231 -18.57 1.88 5.12
C SER A 231 -18.54 1.25 3.73
N GLU A 232 -17.96 1.96 2.76
CA GLU A 232 -17.85 1.53 1.38
C GLU A 232 -16.63 2.17 0.75
N TRP A 233 -16.20 1.62 -0.40
CA TRP A 233 -15.07 2.18 -1.12
C TRP A 233 -15.38 3.59 -1.63
N GLY A 234 -14.43 4.52 -1.51
CA GLY A 234 -14.64 5.93 -1.84
C GLY A 234 -15.52 6.70 -0.83
N GLY A 235 -16.10 6.01 0.15
CA GLY A 235 -16.93 6.62 1.18
C GLY A 235 -16.16 7.53 2.14
N ILE A 236 -16.90 8.35 2.89
CA ILE A 236 -16.34 9.26 3.89
C ILE A 236 -15.78 8.46 5.07
N ALA A 237 -14.58 8.84 5.51
CA ALA A 237 -13.94 8.24 6.67
C ALA A 237 -14.72 8.56 7.96
N GLN A 238 -14.98 7.53 8.76
CA GLN A 238 -15.70 7.61 10.03
C GLN A 238 -14.84 7.02 11.14
N ARG A 239 -14.95 7.57 12.35
CA ARG A 239 -14.51 6.87 13.55
C ARG A 239 -15.49 5.72 13.80
N LYS A 240 -14.99 4.49 13.93
CA LYS A 240 -15.82 3.28 14.11
C LYS A 240 -15.32 2.47 15.30
N ALA A 241 -16.24 1.96 16.11
CA ALA A 241 -15.93 1.05 17.19
C ALA A 241 -15.55 -0.33 16.65
N VAL A 242 -14.38 -0.84 17.05
CA VAL A 242 -13.93 -2.20 16.76
C VAL A 242 -14.57 -3.13 17.76
N ARG A 243 -15.35 -4.11 17.26
CA ARG A 243 -15.96 -5.13 18.12
C ARG A 243 -14.87 -5.89 18.89
N PRO A 244 -15.13 -6.39 20.09
CA PRO A 244 -14.24 -7.35 20.73
C PRO A 244 -13.91 -8.50 19.77
N ALA A 245 -12.68 -8.99 19.81
CA ALA A 245 -12.26 -10.04 18.90
C ALA A 245 -13.07 -11.33 19.07
N LEU A 246 -13.20 -12.11 18.00
CA LEU A 246 -13.98 -13.34 18.02
C LEU A 246 -13.27 -14.42 18.83
N HIS A 247 -14.06 -15.29 19.46
CA HIS A 247 -13.54 -16.49 20.11
C HIS A 247 -12.74 -17.36 19.13
N GLY A 248 -11.59 -17.86 19.57
CA GLY A 248 -10.66 -18.65 18.77
C GLY A 248 -9.77 -17.83 17.83
N SER A 249 -9.81 -16.50 17.91
CA SER A 249 -8.94 -15.62 17.12
C SER A 249 -7.55 -15.45 17.74
N VAL A 250 -6.60 -14.99 16.92
CA VAL A 250 -5.26 -14.58 17.36
C VAL A 250 -5.38 -13.40 18.33
N GLU A 251 -6.27 -12.46 18.03
CA GLU A 251 -6.51 -11.28 18.84
C GLU A 251 -7.06 -11.63 20.24
N GLU A 252 -7.97 -12.61 20.34
CA GLU A 252 -8.45 -13.10 21.64
C GLU A 252 -7.34 -13.79 22.43
N LEU A 253 -6.53 -14.62 21.79
CA LEU A 253 -5.39 -15.29 22.44
C LEU A 253 -4.43 -14.25 23.04
N PHE A 254 -4.14 -13.18 22.30
CA PHE A 254 -3.23 -12.14 22.75
C PHE A 254 -3.83 -11.25 23.84
N HIS A 255 -5.13 -10.93 23.76
CA HIS A 255 -5.84 -10.20 24.81
C HIS A 255 -5.71 -10.84 26.20
N GLN A 256 -5.66 -12.18 26.26
CA GLN A 256 -5.54 -12.93 27.52
C GLN A 256 -4.14 -12.85 28.17
N THR A 257 -3.18 -12.15 27.56
CA THR A 257 -1.79 -12.11 28.03
C THR A 257 -1.40 -10.77 28.65
N ALA A 258 -1.36 -9.70 27.86
CA ALA A 258 -0.98 -8.35 28.28
C ALA A 258 -1.47 -7.28 27.29
N ASP A 259 -1.58 -6.04 27.76
CA ASP A 259 -2.12 -4.91 26.98
C ASP A 259 -1.31 -4.59 25.71
N SER A 260 0.00 -4.77 25.72
CA SER A 260 0.85 -4.51 24.56
C SER A 260 2.17 -5.27 24.64
N PHE A 261 2.52 -5.99 23.58
CA PHE A 261 3.75 -6.79 23.53
C PHE A 261 4.15 -7.13 22.10
N LEU A 262 5.39 -7.59 21.94
CA LEU A 262 5.88 -8.24 20.73
C LEU A 262 6.08 -9.73 21.02
N VAL A 263 5.58 -10.58 20.13
CA VAL A 263 5.73 -12.03 20.19
C VAL A 263 6.33 -12.57 18.90
N SER A 264 7.24 -13.53 19.01
CA SER A 264 7.87 -14.18 17.87
C SER A 264 8.35 -15.58 18.25
N ALA A 265 8.01 -16.57 17.42
CA ALA A 265 8.53 -17.93 17.54
C ALA A 265 10.06 -17.98 17.35
N ARG A 266 10.65 -16.99 16.66
CA ARG A 266 12.11 -16.86 16.51
C ARG A 266 12.80 -16.34 17.78
N LEU A 267 12.07 -15.65 18.66
CA LEU A 267 12.62 -15.09 19.90
C LEU A 267 12.37 -15.96 21.12
N SER A 268 11.22 -16.66 21.17
CA SER A 268 10.87 -17.55 22.27
C SER A 268 10.26 -18.85 21.75
N ARG A 269 10.81 -20.00 22.16
CA ARG A 269 10.26 -21.32 21.82
C ARG A 269 8.87 -21.54 22.40
N ASP A 270 8.57 -20.93 23.55
CA ASP A 270 7.24 -21.04 24.17
C ASP A 270 6.15 -20.38 23.31
N ALA A 271 6.53 -19.47 22.42
CA ALA A 271 5.63 -18.84 21.47
C ALA A 271 5.43 -19.66 20.18
N GLU A 272 6.24 -20.68 19.91
CA GLU A 272 6.18 -21.48 18.68
C GLU A 272 4.84 -22.23 18.58
N ALA A 273 4.53 -23.07 19.57
CA ALA A 273 3.32 -23.88 19.53
C ALA A 273 2.02 -23.06 19.50
N PRO A 274 1.83 -21.98 20.29
CA PRO A 274 0.63 -21.15 20.21
C PRO A 274 0.44 -20.44 18.87
N LEU A 275 1.54 -20.04 18.20
CA LEU A 275 1.51 -19.32 16.92
C LEU A 275 1.46 -20.24 15.69
N ASP A 276 1.75 -21.53 15.84
CA ASP A 276 1.65 -22.52 14.76
C ASP A 276 0.21 -23.05 14.57
N VAL A 277 -0.69 -22.79 15.52
CA VAL A 277 -2.09 -23.20 15.41
C VAL A 277 -2.85 -22.29 14.45
N VAL A 278 -3.58 -22.89 13.51
CA VAL A 278 -4.50 -22.16 12.62
C VAL A 278 -5.63 -21.54 13.45
N ARG A 279 -5.78 -20.22 13.34
CA ARG A 279 -6.76 -19.40 14.07
C ARG A 279 -7.43 -18.41 13.15
N LEU A 280 -8.52 -17.79 13.61
CA LEU A 280 -9.04 -16.60 12.95
C LEU A 280 -8.05 -15.44 13.15
N GLY A 281 -7.69 -14.74 12.08
CA GLY A 281 -6.94 -13.48 12.13
C GLY A 281 -7.81 -12.35 11.61
N ARG A 282 -7.80 -11.21 12.30
CA ARG A 282 -8.56 -10.02 11.92
C ARG A 282 -7.79 -9.18 10.89
N ALA A 283 -8.49 -8.74 9.85
CA ALA A 283 -7.98 -7.88 8.79
C ALA A 283 -8.97 -6.73 8.50
N ILE A 284 -8.86 -5.65 9.27
CA ILE A 284 -9.66 -4.43 9.06
C ILE A 284 -8.88 -3.46 8.17
N GLY A 285 -9.37 -3.27 6.94
CA GLY A 285 -8.79 -2.34 5.98
C GLY A 285 -9.41 -0.94 6.04
N VAL A 286 -9.33 -0.22 4.92
CA VAL A 286 -9.90 1.14 4.78
C VAL A 286 -11.44 1.16 4.81
N VAL A 287 -12.07 0.01 4.60
CA VAL A 287 -13.50 -0.24 4.81
C VAL A 287 -13.65 -1.17 6.00
N TYR A 288 -14.57 -0.84 6.91
CA TYR A 288 -14.89 -1.67 8.06
C TYR A 288 -16.40 -1.84 8.23
N LEU A 289 -16.86 -3.09 8.27
CA LEU A 289 -18.26 -3.49 8.38
C LEU A 289 -18.47 -4.31 9.67
N PRO A 290 -18.76 -3.68 10.83
CA PRO A 290 -18.95 -4.38 12.09
C PRO A 290 -20.08 -5.42 12.06
N ALA A 291 -21.15 -5.15 11.30
CA ALA A 291 -22.32 -6.02 11.21
C ALA A 291 -22.01 -7.39 10.59
N THR A 292 -21.03 -7.44 9.68
CA THR A 292 -20.61 -8.65 8.95
C THR A 292 -19.14 -8.97 9.20
N GLU A 293 -18.62 -8.62 10.37
CA GLU A 293 -17.18 -8.64 10.64
C GLU A 293 -16.55 -10.03 10.43
N ARG A 294 -17.22 -11.11 10.88
CA ARG A 294 -16.74 -12.48 10.68
C ARG A 294 -16.55 -12.82 9.21
N GLN A 295 -17.49 -12.41 8.34
CA GLN A 295 -17.46 -12.72 6.92
C GLN A 295 -16.51 -11.80 6.15
N SER A 296 -16.42 -10.53 6.56
CA SER A 296 -15.74 -9.49 5.79
C SER A 296 -14.29 -9.23 6.22
N HIS A 297 -13.95 -9.53 7.48
CA HIS A 297 -12.72 -9.07 8.13
C HIS A 297 -11.99 -10.16 8.91
N TYR A 298 -12.40 -11.42 8.82
CA TYR A 298 -11.69 -12.54 9.41
C TYR A 298 -11.39 -13.60 8.37
N LEU A 299 -10.18 -14.14 8.45
CA LEU A 299 -9.71 -15.25 7.65
C LEU A 299 -8.94 -16.22 8.53
N HIS A 300 -8.84 -17.49 8.13
CA HIS A 300 -7.97 -18.43 8.82
C HIS A 300 -6.50 -18.14 8.46
N VAL A 301 -5.67 -18.05 9.50
CA VAL A 301 -4.24 -17.77 9.39
C VAL A 301 -3.45 -18.69 10.31
N ARG A 302 -2.20 -18.97 9.92
CA ARG A 302 -1.17 -19.53 10.80
C ARG A 302 -0.14 -18.42 11.12
N PRO A 303 -0.21 -17.80 12.32
CA PRO A 303 0.59 -16.62 12.64
C PRO A 303 2.11 -16.77 12.43
N ALA A 304 2.70 -17.90 12.86
CA ALA A 304 4.13 -18.13 12.77
C ALA A 304 4.64 -18.23 11.32
N ASP A 305 3.81 -18.75 10.41
CA ASP A 305 4.14 -18.82 8.99
C ASP A 305 3.83 -17.51 8.27
N GLN A 306 2.79 -16.79 8.71
CA GLN A 306 2.38 -15.52 8.09
C GLN A 306 3.36 -14.39 8.40
N PHE A 307 3.90 -14.33 9.63
CA PHE A 307 4.78 -13.26 10.10
C PHE A 307 5.95 -13.82 10.92
N ASP A 308 7.11 -13.16 10.84
CA ASP A 308 8.27 -13.48 11.68
C ASP A 308 8.08 -12.99 13.13
N ALA A 309 7.28 -11.95 13.31
CA ALA A 309 6.86 -11.45 14.62
C ALA A 309 5.48 -10.78 14.53
N MET A 310 4.78 -10.70 15.65
CA MET A 310 3.55 -9.92 15.78
C MET A 310 3.67 -8.92 16.92
N ILE A 311 3.17 -7.71 16.69
CA ILE A 311 2.96 -6.69 17.70
C ILE A 311 1.47 -6.70 18.05
N HIS A 312 1.17 -6.87 19.33
CA HIS A 312 -0.19 -6.76 19.84
C HIS A 312 -0.35 -5.44 20.60
N ILE A 313 -1.46 -4.75 20.32
CA ILE A 313 -1.92 -3.58 21.07
C ILE A 313 -3.40 -3.84 21.37
N ASP A 314 -3.73 -4.11 22.63
CA ASP A 314 -5.03 -4.64 23.02
C ASP A 314 -6.19 -3.70 22.67
N GLN A 315 -6.02 -2.42 23.00
CA GLN A 315 -6.99 -1.37 22.70
C GLN A 315 -6.37 -0.27 21.84
N THR A 316 -6.91 -0.08 20.63
CA THR A 316 -6.47 0.97 19.70
C THR A 316 -7.41 2.18 19.68
N ARG A 317 -6.92 3.31 19.17
CA ARG A 317 -7.73 4.51 18.93
C ARG A 317 -7.71 4.87 17.44
N ALA A 318 -8.81 5.43 16.96
CA ALA A 318 -8.97 5.85 15.58
C ALA A 318 -7.96 6.93 15.20
N LEU A 319 -7.35 6.79 14.01
CA LEU A 319 -6.44 7.79 13.46
C LEU A 319 -7.18 9.11 13.24
N GLU A 320 -6.69 10.18 13.84
CA GLU A 320 -7.29 11.51 13.71
C GLU A 320 -6.97 12.11 12.33
N PRO A 321 -7.98 12.38 11.49
CA PRO A 321 -7.76 13.02 10.19
C PRO A 321 -7.29 14.47 10.38
N LEU A 322 -6.52 14.99 9.43
CA LEU A 322 -6.14 16.40 9.45
C LEU A 322 -7.36 17.31 9.29
N GLU A 323 -8.33 16.88 8.47
CA GLU A 323 -9.63 17.53 8.33
C GLU A 323 -10.70 16.74 9.10
N VAL A 324 -10.99 17.18 10.32
CA VAL A 324 -12.03 16.58 11.16
C VAL A 324 -13.41 16.96 10.61
N THR A 325 -14.20 15.96 10.19
CA THR A 325 -15.57 16.17 9.72
C THR A 325 -16.59 15.87 10.82
N SER A 326 -17.78 16.48 10.74
CA SER A 326 -18.89 16.20 11.66
C SER A 326 -19.26 14.71 11.70
N ARG A 327 -19.19 14.01 10.55
CA ARG A 327 -19.40 12.56 10.46
C ARG A 327 -18.32 11.75 11.18
N TRP A 328 -17.07 12.20 11.16
CA TRP A 328 -16.00 11.52 11.90
C TRP A 328 -16.18 11.68 13.42
N ILE A 329 -16.57 12.88 13.87
CA ILE A 329 -16.89 13.14 15.28
C ILE A 329 -18.09 12.29 15.73
N ALA A 330 -19.17 12.30 14.95
CA ALA A 330 -20.41 11.59 15.26
C ALA A 330 -20.33 10.06 15.16
N GLY A 331 -19.29 9.49 14.53
CA GLY A 331 -19.15 8.06 14.23
C GLY A 331 -19.15 7.09 15.44
N GLU A 332 -19.33 7.62 16.65
CA GLU A 332 -19.55 6.85 17.87
C GLU A 332 -21.02 6.70 18.28
N ASN A 333 -21.96 7.41 17.64
CA ASN A 333 -23.37 7.21 17.95
C ASN A 333 -23.87 6.00 17.13
N PRO A 334 -24.22 4.86 17.75
CA PRO A 334 -25.27 4.06 17.14
C PRO A 334 -26.45 5.00 16.91
N GLU A 335 -27.25 4.80 15.87
CA GLU A 335 -28.55 5.44 15.79
C GLU A 335 -29.44 4.93 16.94
N THR A 336 -29.16 5.36 18.17
CA THR A 336 -30.06 5.33 19.30
C THR A 336 -30.79 6.66 19.31
N TYR A 337 -31.61 6.85 18.28
CA TYR A 337 -32.82 7.65 18.41
C TYR A 337 -33.98 6.73 18.04
N PRO A 338 -34.98 6.56 18.93
CA PRO A 338 -36.09 5.69 18.64
C PRO A 338 -36.86 6.26 17.44
N THR A 339 -37.11 5.44 16.43
CA THR A 339 -38.26 5.65 15.57
C THR A 339 -39.49 5.54 16.46
N GLY A 340 -39.94 6.68 16.95
CA GLY A 340 -41.05 6.82 17.90
C GLY A 340 -41.90 8.03 17.56
N LEU A 341 -42.57 7.97 16.40
CA LEU A 341 -44.03 8.05 16.23
C LEU A 341 -44.39 7.92 14.74
#